data_AF-A0AAF0HDM5-F1
#
_entry.id   AF-A0AAF0HDM5-F1
#
_cell.length_a   1.000
_cell.length_b   1.000
_cell.length_c   1.000
_cell.angle_alpha   90.00
_cell.angle_beta   90.00
_cell.angle_gamma   90.00
#
_symmetry.space_group_name_H-M   'P 1'
#
loop_
_entity.id
_entity.type
_entity.pdbx_description
1 polymer ?
#
loop_
_entity_poly.entity_id
_entity_poly.type
_entity_poly.pdbx_seq_one_letter_code
_entity_poly.pdbx_strand_id
1 'polypeptide(L)'
;MSFRLGPETGEGDKLLYDVRGAFVAARPDISPELMQSIHFQISNAIKDTVRDQTRPRVVLTIRLVSVAKGSVLLGERASARVVVRAAAVQTGEVIAEAKFTATVVGIDKEAIDRNLANGIAERVITEFRLNRPVPSTLATALFPGRF
;
A
#
# COMPACT_ATOMS: atom_id res chain seq x y z
N MET A 1 -40.69 -10.29 -21.33
CA MET A 1 -40.30 -10.11 -19.91
C MET A 1 -38.91 -9.50 -19.90
N SER A 2 -38.76 -8.27 -19.40
CA SER A 2 -37.45 -7.59 -19.38
C SER A 2 -36.65 -8.07 -18.18
N PHE A 3 -35.55 -8.77 -18.46
CA PHE A 3 -34.57 -9.17 -17.48
C PHE A 3 -33.77 -7.92 -17.10
N ARG A 4 -33.96 -7.41 -15.88
CA ARG A 4 -33.08 -6.38 -15.32
C ARG A 4 -31.83 -7.09 -14.82
N LEU A 5 -30.74 -7.00 -15.57
CA LEU A 5 -29.41 -7.21 -15.01
C LEU A 5 -29.19 -6.11 -13.98
N GLY A 6 -29.19 -6.48 -12.69
CA GLY A 6 -28.60 -5.65 -11.65
C GLY A 6 -27.12 -5.41 -11.98
N PRO A 7 -26.51 -4.31 -11.53
CA PRO A 7 -25.12 -4.03 -11.84
C PRO A 7 -24.27 -5.20 -11.34
N GLU A 8 -23.68 -5.91 -12.29
CA GLU A 8 -22.63 -6.89 -12.06
C GLU A 8 -21.54 -6.15 -11.27
N THR A 9 -21.47 -6.39 -9.97
CA THR A 9 -20.40 -5.87 -9.12
C THR A 9 -19.12 -6.56 -9.55
N GLY A 10 -18.50 -5.96 -10.58
CA GLY A 10 -17.26 -6.42 -11.16
C GLY A 10 -16.25 -6.69 -10.06
N GLU A 11 -15.51 -7.78 -10.23
CA GLU A 11 -14.47 -8.26 -9.32
C GLU A 11 -13.42 -7.19 -8.94
N GLY A 12 -13.36 -6.08 -9.68
CA GLY A 12 -12.54 -4.88 -9.38
C GLY A 12 -13.13 -3.88 -8.38
N ASP A 13 -14.36 -4.07 -7.89
CA ASP A 13 -15.03 -3.22 -6.88
C ASP A 13 -14.84 -3.76 -5.45
N LYS A 14 -14.38 -5.02 -5.31
CA LYS A 14 -14.34 -5.77 -4.05
C LYS A 14 -13.34 -5.28 -3.00
N LEU A 15 -12.39 -4.41 -3.34
CA LEU A 15 -11.39 -3.88 -2.39
C LEU A 15 -11.49 -2.36 -2.19
N LEU A 16 -12.65 -1.77 -2.51
CA LEU A 16 -12.89 -0.35 -2.30
C LEU A 16 -13.32 -0.08 -0.86
N TYR A 17 -12.34 -0.10 0.05
CA TYR A 17 -12.56 0.22 1.46
C TYR A 17 -12.22 1.67 1.79
N ASP A 18 -12.92 2.23 2.78
CA ASP A 18 -12.56 3.48 3.42
C ASP A 18 -11.54 3.19 4.53
N VAL A 19 -10.26 3.24 4.18
CA VAL A 19 -9.15 2.93 5.10
C VAL A 19 -8.97 4.10 6.07
N ARG A 20 -9.16 3.84 7.37
CA ARG A 20 -9.05 4.86 8.43
C ARG A 20 -7.70 4.88 9.15
N GLY A 21 -6.92 3.82 8.99
CA GLY A 21 -5.60 3.71 9.59
C GLY A 21 -4.88 2.44 9.15
N ALA A 22 -3.58 2.40 9.41
CA ALA A 22 -2.74 1.23 9.15
C ALA A 22 -1.75 1.01 10.30
N PHE A 23 -1.61 -0.25 10.70
CA PHE A 23 -0.63 -0.70 11.69
C PHE A 23 0.39 -1.61 11.02
N VAL A 24 1.67 -1.38 11.29
CA VAL A 24 2.76 -2.23 10.79
C VAL A 24 3.30 -3.05 11.95
N ALA A 25 3.26 -4.37 11.80
CA ALA A 25 3.76 -5.33 12.78
C ALA A 25 4.82 -6.23 12.14
N ALA A 26 5.83 -6.59 12.90
CA ALA A 26 6.89 -7.47 12.44
C ALA A 26 7.41 -8.32 13.61
N ARG A 27 8.23 -9.32 13.30
CA ARG A 27 9.02 -10.02 14.32
C ARG A 27 10.16 -9.11 14.83
N PRO A 28 10.67 -9.30 16.06
CA PRO A 28 11.67 -8.42 16.66
C PRO A 28 13.03 -8.38 15.92
N ASP A 29 13.29 -9.36 15.06
CA ASP A 29 14.49 -9.46 14.22
C ASP A 29 14.43 -8.59 12.95
N ILE A 30 13.30 -7.93 12.70
CA ILE A 30 13.12 -7.04 11.55
C ILE A 30 13.46 -5.60 11.94
N SER A 31 14.16 -4.89 11.05
CA SER A 31 14.62 -3.51 11.27
C SER A 31 13.45 -2.57 11.67
N PRO A 32 13.55 -1.84 12.79
CA PRO A 32 12.56 -0.84 13.17
C PRO A 32 12.43 0.30 12.15
N GLU A 33 13.54 0.68 11.49
CA GLU A 33 13.54 1.74 10.47
C GLU A 33 12.70 1.34 9.25
N LEU A 34 12.81 0.08 8.82
CA LEU A 34 11.98 -0.48 7.74
C LEU A 34 10.49 -0.38 8.10
N MET A 35 10.13 -0.79 9.32
CA MET A 35 8.74 -0.75 9.80
C MET A 35 8.21 0.69 9.85
N GLN A 36 8.99 1.61 10.39
CA GLN A 36 8.64 3.02 10.52
C GLN A 36 8.46 3.67 9.14
N SER A 37 9.34 3.37 8.19
CA SER A 37 9.25 3.88 6.82
C SER A 37 7.97 3.41 6.12
N ILE A 38 7.63 2.11 6.24
CA ILE A 38 6.37 1.57 5.69
C ILE A 38 5.16 2.28 6.33
N HIS A 39 5.16 2.39 7.66
CA HIS A 39 4.05 3.02 8.38
C HIS A 39 3.87 4.48 7.99
N PHE A 40 4.96 5.24 7.87
CA PHE A 40 4.93 6.64 7.47
C PHE A 40 4.33 6.82 6.07
N GLN A 41 4.80 6.05 5.09
CA GLN A 41 4.33 6.15 3.71
C GLN A 41 2.84 5.82 3.57
N ILE A 42 2.39 4.75 4.23
CA ILE A 42 0.99 4.30 4.15
C ILE A 42 0.08 5.26 4.91
N SER A 43 0.51 5.74 6.08
CA SER A 43 -0.27 6.71 6.85
C SER A 43 -0.46 8.02 6.10
N ASN A 44 0.55 8.49 5.37
CA ASN A 44 0.42 9.67 4.51
C ASN A 44 -0.54 9.41 3.36
N ALA A 45 -0.40 8.27 2.66
CA ALA A 45 -1.32 7.89 1.59
C ALA A 45 -2.79 7.81 2.06
N ILE A 46 -3.02 7.28 3.26
CA ILE A 46 -4.37 7.25 3.87
C ILE A 46 -4.89 8.67 4.10
N LYS A 47 -4.08 9.56 4.68
CA LYS A 47 -4.47 10.96 4.94
C LYS A 47 -4.81 11.72 3.65
N ASP A 48 -4.09 11.45 2.57
CA ASP A 48 -4.29 12.10 1.27
C ASP A 48 -5.44 11.48 0.45
N THR A 49 -5.98 10.35 0.91
CA THR A 49 -7.11 9.69 0.27
C THR A 49 -8.42 10.30 0.73
N VAL A 50 -8.96 11.22 -0.08
CA VAL A 50 -10.33 11.71 0.08
C VAL A 50 -11.27 10.80 -0.70
N ARG A 51 -12.36 10.33 -0.06
CA ARG A 51 -13.42 9.57 -0.73
C ARG A 51 -14.76 10.26 -0.54
N ASP A 52 -15.42 10.53 -1.65
CA ASP A 52 -16.73 11.22 -1.69
C ASP A 52 -17.92 10.28 -1.41
N GLN A 53 -17.71 8.96 -1.48
CA GLN A 53 -18.76 7.95 -1.27
C GLN A 53 -18.57 7.19 0.03
N THR A 54 -19.67 6.93 0.74
CA THR A 54 -19.72 6.09 1.94
C THR A 54 -19.39 4.63 1.58
N ARG A 55 -18.25 4.15 2.09
CA ARG A 55 -17.75 2.78 1.88
C ARG A 55 -17.50 2.08 3.22
N PRO A 56 -17.40 0.74 3.24
CA PRO A 56 -17.07 0.01 4.46
C PRO A 56 -15.75 0.52 5.05
N ARG A 57 -15.79 0.94 6.32
CA ARG A 57 -14.63 1.50 7.03
C ARG A 57 -13.75 0.37 7.53
N VAL A 58 -12.46 0.43 7.19
CA VAL A 58 -11.49 -0.60 7.59
C VAL A 58 -10.22 -0.01 8.17
N VAL A 59 -9.53 -0.84 8.95
CA VAL A 59 -8.17 -0.62 9.42
C VAL A 59 -7.27 -1.69 8.82
N LEU A 60 -6.12 -1.29 8.29
CA LEU A 60 -5.14 -2.23 7.75
C LEU A 60 -4.18 -2.69 8.84
N THR A 61 -3.94 -3.98 8.92
CA THR A 61 -2.84 -4.57 9.69
C THR A 61 -1.86 -5.19 8.71
N ILE A 62 -0.65 -4.66 8.66
CA ILE A 62 0.41 -5.05 7.74
C ILE A 62 1.46 -5.80 8.54
N ARG A 63 1.53 -7.10 8.34
CA ARG A 63 2.46 -7.98 9.04
C ARG A 63 3.62 -8.36 8.11
N LEU A 64 4.83 -8.01 8.50
CA LEU A 64 6.05 -8.52 7.91
C LEU A 64 6.35 -9.90 8.51
N VAL A 65 6.17 -10.95 7.72
CA VAL A 65 6.35 -12.35 8.16
C VAL A 65 7.83 -12.70 8.20
N SER A 66 8.57 -12.29 7.18
CA SER A 66 10.01 -12.52 7.07
C SER A 66 10.62 -11.47 6.14
N VAL A 67 11.83 -11.05 6.44
CA VAL A 67 12.65 -10.21 5.58
C VAL A 67 13.96 -10.96 5.31
N ALA A 68 14.33 -11.11 4.05
CA ALA A 68 15.59 -11.73 3.63
C ALA A 68 16.39 -10.73 2.80
N LYS A 69 17.68 -10.62 3.13
CA LYS A 69 18.66 -9.79 2.42
C LYS A 69 19.78 -10.67 1.90
N GLY A 70 20.33 -10.34 0.75
CA GLY A 70 21.49 -11.03 0.21
C GLY A 70 22.14 -10.25 -0.93
N SER A 71 23.45 -10.41 -1.07
CA SER A 71 24.18 -9.82 -2.18
C SER A 71 23.95 -10.60 -3.47
N VAL A 72 23.91 -9.87 -4.58
CA VAL A 72 23.87 -10.38 -5.95
C VAL A 72 25.08 -9.86 -6.72
N LEU A 73 25.35 -10.41 -7.92
CA LEU A 73 26.55 -10.04 -8.71
C LEU A 73 26.72 -8.53 -8.93
N LEU A 74 25.62 -7.77 -8.96
CA LEU A 74 25.62 -6.31 -9.08
C LEU A 74 24.68 -5.68 -8.03
N GLY A 75 25.08 -5.76 -6.76
CA GLY A 75 24.44 -5.04 -5.65
C GLY A 75 23.80 -5.94 -4.61
N GLU A 76 22.72 -5.44 -4.01
CA GLU A 76 21.99 -6.07 -2.93
C GLU A 76 20.55 -6.35 -3.34
N ARG A 77 20.02 -7.47 -2.87
CA ARG A 77 18.63 -7.87 -3.00
C ARG A 77 18.02 -7.94 -1.62
N ALA A 78 16.85 -7.34 -1.46
CA ALA A 78 16.02 -7.54 -0.29
C ALA A 78 14.63 -8.03 -0.70
N SER A 79 14.06 -8.92 0.11
CA SER A 79 12.72 -9.44 -0.09
C SER A 79 11.97 -9.54 1.23
N ALA A 80 10.67 -9.29 1.20
CA ALA A 80 9.80 -9.41 2.36
C ALA A 80 8.54 -10.18 2.01
N ARG A 81 8.16 -11.12 2.87
CA ARG A 81 6.83 -11.72 2.84
C ARG A 81 5.91 -10.87 3.71
N VAL A 82 4.83 -10.38 3.11
CA VAL A 82 3.90 -9.44 3.72
C VAL A 82 2.50 -10.04 3.72
N VAL A 83 1.82 -9.91 4.84
CA VAL A 83 0.40 -10.24 4.99
C VAL A 83 -0.33 -8.97 5.39
N VAL A 84 -1.32 -8.57 4.61
CA VAL A 84 -2.15 -7.40 4.89
C VAL A 84 -3.55 -7.87 5.22
N ARG A 85 -4.11 -7.40 6.33
CA ARG A 85 -5.46 -7.70 6.77
C ARG A 85 -6.26 -6.41 6.85
N ALA A 86 -7.44 -6.39 6.26
CA ALA A 86 -8.40 -5.31 6.45
C ALA A 86 -9.44 -5.76 7.48
N ALA A 87 -9.49 -5.08 8.62
CA ALA A 87 -10.47 -5.32 9.66
C ALA A 87 -11.54 -4.22 9.65
N ALA A 88 -12.81 -4.59 9.75
CA ALA A 88 -13.90 -3.63 9.83
C ALA A 88 -13.83 -2.82 11.13
N VAL A 89 -13.95 -1.49 11.04
CA VAL A 89 -13.85 -0.60 12.22
C VAL A 89 -14.93 -0.89 13.26
N GLN A 90 -16.12 -1.30 12.82
CA GLN A 90 -17.28 -1.48 13.71
C GLN A 90 -17.23 -2.78 14.51
N THR A 91 -16.72 -3.86 13.90
CA THR A 91 -16.76 -5.20 14.49
C THR A 91 -15.39 -5.75 14.86
N GLY A 92 -14.32 -5.18 14.31
CA GLY A 92 -12.95 -5.71 14.40
C GLY A 92 -12.71 -6.97 13.57
N GLU A 93 -13.72 -7.46 12.84
CA GLU A 93 -13.63 -8.67 12.02
C GLU A 93 -12.74 -8.44 10.79
N VAL A 94 -11.87 -9.39 10.48
CA VAL A 94 -11.05 -9.37 9.26
C VAL A 94 -11.94 -9.72 8.07
N ILE A 95 -12.22 -8.73 7.23
CA ILE A 95 -13.10 -8.87 6.06
C ILE A 95 -12.33 -9.09 4.75
N ALA A 96 -11.02 -8.82 4.74
CA ALA A 96 -10.14 -9.15 3.63
C ALA A 96 -8.72 -9.44 4.10
N GLU A 97 -8.03 -10.34 3.41
CA GLU A 97 -6.62 -10.67 3.62
C GLU A 97 -5.90 -10.77 2.28
N ALA A 98 -4.74 -10.13 2.18
CA ALA A 98 -3.85 -10.19 1.04
C ALA A 98 -2.47 -10.69 1.48
N LYS A 99 -1.84 -11.49 0.63
CA LYS A 99 -0.49 -12.04 0.88
C LYS A 99 0.36 -11.84 -0.36
N PHE A 100 1.53 -11.24 -0.18
CA PHE A 100 2.46 -11.05 -1.29
C PHE A 100 3.91 -11.08 -0.81
N THR A 101 4.81 -11.24 -1.78
CA THR A 101 6.25 -11.07 -1.55
C THR A 101 6.72 -9.84 -2.32
N ALA A 102 7.25 -8.86 -1.61
CA ALA A 102 7.94 -7.72 -2.21
C ALA A 102 9.41 -8.09 -2.40
N THR A 103 10.00 -7.74 -3.54
CA THR A 103 11.43 -7.92 -3.80
C THR A 103 11.95 -6.66 -4.45
N VAL A 104 13.10 -6.19 -3.97
CA VAL A 104 13.84 -5.06 -4.53
C VAL A 104 15.28 -5.46 -4.76
N VAL A 105 15.89 -4.85 -5.78
CA VAL A 105 17.31 -4.95 -6.08
C VAL A 105 17.84 -3.52 -6.15
N GLY A 106 18.97 -3.27 -5.52
CA GLY A 106 19.60 -1.96 -5.47
C GLY A 106 21.12 -2.07 -5.42
N ILE A 107 21.81 -1.05 -5.90
CA ILE A 107 23.28 -1.01 -5.88
C ILE A 107 23.77 -0.56 -4.49
N ASP A 108 23.01 0.33 -3.86
CA ASP A 108 23.30 0.86 -2.53
C ASP A 108 22.67 0.00 -1.43
N LYS A 109 23.54 -0.53 -0.56
CA LYS A 109 23.17 -1.36 0.58
C LYS A 109 22.47 -0.56 1.68
N GLU A 110 22.82 0.71 1.85
CA GLU A 110 22.22 1.57 2.88
C GLU A 110 20.79 1.97 2.48
N ALA A 111 20.53 2.11 1.18
CA ALA A 111 19.20 2.40 0.66
C ALA A 111 18.27 1.17 0.53
N ILE A 112 18.77 -0.06 0.66
CA ILE A 112 17.99 -1.27 0.33
C ILE A 112 16.73 -1.44 1.19
N ASP A 113 16.79 -1.06 2.47
CA ASP A 113 15.63 -1.11 3.38
C ASP A 113 14.59 -0.05 3.03
N ARG A 114 15.05 1.15 2.68
CA ARG A 114 14.16 2.23 2.21
C ARG A 114 13.47 1.85 0.91
N ASN A 115 14.21 1.25 -0.02
CA ASN A 115 13.66 0.77 -1.28
C ASN A 115 12.64 -0.36 -1.06
N LEU A 116 12.95 -1.29 -0.15
CA LEU A 116 12.01 -2.36 0.22
C LEU A 116 10.75 -1.79 0.86
N ALA A 117 10.87 -0.83 1.78
CA ALA A 117 9.73 -0.13 2.37
C ALA A 117 8.86 0.52 1.30
N ASN A 118 9.47 1.25 0.36
CA ASN A 118 8.76 1.89 -0.75
C ASN A 118 8.00 0.87 -1.58
N GLY A 119 8.65 -0.24 -1.97
CA GLY A 119 8.01 -1.28 -2.78
C GLY A 119 6.84 -1.97 -2.06
N ILE A 120 6.95 -2.19 -0.74
CA ILE A 120 5.84 -2.71 0.06
C ILE A 120 4.70 -1.68 0.13
N ALA A 121 5.01 -0.42 0.45
CA ALA A 121 4.01 0.63 0.58
C ALA A 121 3.26 0.87 -0.74
N GLU A 122 3.97 0.95 -1.87
CA GLU A 122 3.37 1.13 -3.20
C GLU A 122 2.41 0.01 -3.57
N ARG A 123 2.78 -1.23 -3.25
CA ARG A 123 1.92 -2.38 -3.50
C ARG A 123 0.64 -2.30 -2.67
N VAL A 124 0.74 -1.96 -1.38
CA VAL A 124 -0.44 -1.77 -0.51
C VAL A 124 -1.30 -0.60 -0.99
N ILE A 125 -0.69 0.54 -1.31
CA ILE A 125 -1.39 1.74 -1.81
C ILE A 125 -2.17 1.41 -3.08
N THR A 126 -1.56 0.67 -4.01
CA THR A 126 -2.20 0.26 -5.26
C THR A 126 -3.34 -0.71 -5.03
N GLU A 127 -3.13 -1.73 -4.19
CA GLU A 127 -4.11 -2.78 -3.89
C GLU A 127 -5.37 -2.23 -3.19
N PHE A 128 -5.21 -1.26 -2.30
CA PHE A 128 -6.32 -0.60 -1.60
C PHE A 128 -6.81 0.70 -2.28
N ARG A 129 -6.24 1.05 -3.43
CA ARG A 129 -6.54 2.27 -4.20
C ARG A 129 -6.48 3.52 -3.33
N LEU A 130 -5.38 3.68 -2.61
CA LEU A 130 -5.06 4.85 -1.81
C LEU A 130 -4.40 5.93 -2.69
N ASN A 131 -4.68 7.20 -2.41
CA ASN A 131 -3.98 8.32 -3.04
C ASN A 131 -2.55 8.39 -2.52
N ARG A 132 -1.63 8.77 -3.41
CA ARG A 132 -0.28 9.16 -3.01
C ARG A 132 -0.26 10.67 -2.79
N PRO A 133 0.52 11.19 -1.84
CA PRO A 133 1.04 12.53 -1.97
C PRO A 133 1.93 12.54 -3.21
N VAL A 134 1.40 12.99 -4.34
CA VAL A 134 2.26 13.46 -5.43
C VAL A 134 2.93 14.72 -4.89
N PRO A 135 4.27 14.81 -4.87
CA PRO A 135 4.92 16.11 -4.74
C PRO A 135 4.34 16.99 -5.85
N SER A 136 3.68 18.08 -5.45
CA SER A 136 3.05 19.04 -6.35
C SER A 136 4.12 19.89 -7.06
N THR A 137 5.03 19.25 -7.78
CA THR A 137 6.13 19.89 -8.51
C THR A 137 6.01 19.80 -10.04
N LEU A 138 4.92 19.21 -10.56
CA LEU A 138 4.62 19.21 -12.02
C LEU A 138 3.35 20.00 -12.38
N ALA A 139 2.98 21.00 -11.58
CA ALA A 139 1.87 21.90 -11.86
C ALA A 139 2.38 23.33 -12.18
N THR A 140 3.34 23.46 -13.10
CA THR A 140 3.66 24.76 -13.70
C THR A 140 3.80 24.63 -15.22
N ALA A 141 2.76 25.12 -15.89
CA ALA A 141 2.76 25.77 -17.20
C ALA A 141 3.13 24.94 -18.46
N LEU A 142 2.15 24.23 -19.01
CA LEU A 142 2.05 24.02 -20.46
C LEU A 142 0.59 24.15 -20.92
N PHE A 143 0.12 25.39 -21.08
CA PHE A 143 -0.97 25.70 -22.02
C PHE A 143 -0.76 27.10 -22.62
N PRO A 144 -0.18 27.23 -23.82
CA PRO A 144 -0.47 28.36 -24.68
C PRO A 144 -1.69 28.00 -25.53
N GLY A 145 -2.89 28.38 -25.06
CA GLY A 145 -4.12 28.33 -25.85
C GLY A 145 -4.49 29.73 -26.30
N ARG A 146 -4.23 30.06 -27.57
CA ARG A 146 -4.61 31.30 -28.23
C ARG A 146 -5.83 30.99 -29.11
N PHE A 147 -6.94 31.71 -28.92
CA PHE A 147 -7.94 31.93 -29.97
C PHE A 147 -7.58 33.23 -30.71
#